data_AF-B9NW66-F1
#
_entry.id   AF-B9NW66-F1
#
_cell.length_a   1.000
_cell.length_b   1.000
_cell.length_c   1.000
_cell.angle_alpha   90.00
_cell.angle_beta   90.00
_cell.angle_gamma   90.00
#
_symmetry.space_group_name_H-M   'P 1'
#
loop_
_entity.id
_entity.type
_entity.pdbx_description
1 polymer ?
#
loop_
_entity_poly.entity_id
_entity_poly.type
_entity_poly.pdbx_seq_one_letter_code
_entity_poly.pdbx_strand_id
1 'polypeptide(L)' 'MQLTAEEFLTGFGEGDSGSAVFRIRYMSGITTADRVTFDGTTYDIDEIAELGRRRSLELRTTIVKK' A
#
# COMPACT_ATOMS: atom_id res chain seq x y z
N MET A 1 0.66 -11.28 15.80
CA MET A 1 1.31 -11.83 14.59
C MET A 1 1.44 -10.70 13.59
N GLN A 2 2.66 -10.40 13.15
CA GLN A 2 2.94 -9.37 12.15
C GLN A 2 3.16 -10.09 10.83
N LEU A 3 2.29 -9.84 9.85
CA LEU A 3 2.40 -10.41 8.50
C LEU A 3 3.54 -9.70 7.77
N THR A 4 4.48 -10.45 7.20
CA THR A 4 5.48 -9.87 6.28
C THR A 4 4.86 -9.73 4.89
N ALA A 5 5.39 -8.83 4.04
CA ALA A 5 4.86 -8.67 2.67
C ALA A 5 4.88 -9.96 1.85
N GLU A 6 5.71 -10.94 2.20
CA GLU A 6 5.72 -12.26 1.58
C GLU A 6 4.45 -13.06 1.91
N GLU A 7 3.93 -12.95 3.13
CA GLU A 7 2.65 -13.58 3.54
C GLU A 7 1.42 -12.84 2.99
N PHE A 8 1.57 -11.57 2.58
CA PHE A 8 0.55 -10.86 1.81
C PHE A 8 0.58 -11.24 0.32
N LEU A 9 1.78 -11.49 -0.22
CA LEU A 9 1.97 -11.79 -1.64
C LEU A 9 1.46 -13.18 -2.05
N THR A 10 1.45 -14.16 -1.14
CA THR A 10 0.88 -15.50 -1.41
C THR A 10 -0.64 -15.53 -1.52
N GLY A 11 -1.34 -14.43 -1.15
CA GLY A 11 -2.77 -14.25 -1.42
C GLY A 11 -3.08 -13.44 -2.68
N PHE A 12 -2.08 -12.79 -3.30
CA PHE A 12 -2.27 -11.86 -4.42
C PHE A 12 -1.82 -12.50 -5.74
N GLY A 13 -2.62 -13.46 -6.19
CA GLY A 13 -2.58 -14.01 -7.56
C GLY A 13 -3.95 -14.11 -8.21
N GLU A 14 -5.04 -14.03 -7.45
CA GLU A 14 -6.39 -14.22 -7.97
C GLU A 14 -7.41 -13.51 -7.06
N GLY A 15 -7.55 -12.20 -7.26
CA GLY A 15 -8.45 -11.35 -6.47
C GLY A 15 -8.97 -10.20 -7.31
N ASP A 16 -10.14 -10.41 -7.89
CA ASP A 16 -10.92 -9.50 -8.73
C ASP A 16 -11.39 -8.22 -8.00
N SER A 17 -10.48 -7.39 -7.46
CA SER A 17 -10.85 -6.15 -6.77
C SER A 17 -9.66 -5.21 -6.69
N GLY A 18 -9.69 -4.12 -7.46
CA GLY A 18 -8.62 -3.13 -7.62
C GLY A 18 -8.00 -2.60 -6.34
N SER A 19 -7.07 -3.37 -5.77
CA SER A 19 -6.33 -3.09 -4.54
C SER A 19 -4.87 -3.46 -4.75
N ALA A 20 -3.97 -2.71 -4.14
CA ALA A 20 -2.52 -2.87 -4.30
C ALA A 20 -1.79 -2.49 -3.00
N VAL A 21 -0.61 -3.09 -2.81
CA VAL A 21 0.29 -2.74 -1.70
C VAL A 21 1.60 -2.20 -2.25
N PHE A 22 1.97 -0.99 -1.82
CA PHE A 22 3.21 -0.34 -2.21
C PHE A 22 4.17 -0.25 -1.03
N ARG A 23 5.44 -0.60 -1.24
CA ARG A 23 6.51 -0.35 -0.27
C ARG A 23 7.37 0.81 -0.73
N ILE A 24 7.45 1.84 0.10
CA ILE A 24 8.27 3.04 -0.15
C ILE A 24 9.28 3.25 0.97
N ARG A 25 10.28 4.11 0.73
CA ARG A 25 11.13 4.61 1.83
C ARG A 25 10.28 5.42 2.81
N TYR A 26 10.71 5.47 4.06
CA TYR A 26 10.02 6.31 5.04
C TYR A 26 9.95 7.76 4.58
N MET A 27 8.75 8.32 4.58
CA MET A 27 8.47 9.71 4.30
C MET A 27 7.51 10.22 5.38
N SER A 28 7.96 11.20 6.16
CA SER A 28 7.14 11.82 7.19
C SER A 28 6.01 12.63 6.56
N GLY A 29 4.83 12.57 7.17
CA GLY A 29 3.69 13.41 6.76
C GLY A 29 2.79 12.78 5.70
N ILE A 30 3.07 11.56 5.24
CA ILE A 30 2.10 10.79 4.44
C ILE A 30 0.93 10.40 5.34
N THR A 31 -0.27 10.59 4.82
CA THR A 31 -1.55 10.28 5.45
C THR A 31 -2.45 9.51 4.48
N THR A 32 -3.56 8.97 4.97
CA THR A 32 -4.57 8.31 4.12
C THR A 32 -5.35 9.28 3.22
N ALA A 33 -5.15 10.59 3.39
CA ALA A 33 -5.68 11.59 2.45
C ALA A 33 -4.82 11.71 1.17
N ASP A 34 -3.61 11.15 1.18
CA ASP A 34 -2.73 11.10 0.03
C ASP A 34 -3.11 9.95 -0.91
N ARG A 35 -2.54 10.00 -2.13
CA ARG A 35 -2.80 9.01 -3.19
C ARG A 35 -1.50 8.51 -3.80
N VAL A 36 -1.53 7.27 -4.28
CA VAL A 36 -0.45 6.69 -5.09
C VAL A 36 -0.87 6.73 -6.55
N THR A 37 -0.01 7.28 -7.41
CA THR A 37 -0.17 7.18 -8.86
C THR A 37 0.89 6.22 -9.40
N PHE A 38 0.45 5.14 -10.02
CA PHE A 38 1.32 4.14 -10.61
C PHE A 38 0.73 3.65 -11.93
N ASP A 39 1.56 3.63 -12.98
CA ASP A 39 1.17 3.19 -14.33
C ASP A 39 -0.14 3.84 -14.85
N GLY A 40 -0.26 5.15 -14.65
CA GLY A 40 -1.46 5.91 -15.04
C GLY A 40 -2.72 5.66 -14.20
N THR A 41 -2.66 4.75 -13.22
CA THR A 41 -3.76 4.45 -12.29
C THR A 41 -3.54 5.17 -10.97
N THR A 42 -4.61 5.75 -10.43
CA THR A 42 -4.59 6.40 -9.11
C THR A 42 -5.24 5.48 -8.08
N TYR A 43 -4.58 5.36 -6.94
CA TYR A 43 -5.02 4.56 -5.81
C TYR A 43 -5.17 5.44 -4.56
N ASP A 44 -6.30 5.35 -3.87
CA ASP A 44 -6.50 5.91 -2.53
C ASP A 44 -5.75 5.06 -1.50
N ILE A 45 -5.17 5.69 -0.47
CA ILE A 45 -4.44 4.99 0.60
C ILE A 45 -5.42 4.65 1.73
N ASP A 46 -5.64 3.37 1.96
CA ASP A 46 -6.53 2.85 3.00
C ASP A 46 -5.80 2.64 4.34
N GLU A 47 -4.53 2.22 4.30
CA GLU A 47 -3.72 1.94 5.49
C GLU A 47 -2.24 2.25 5.26
N ILE A 48 -1.56 2.73 6.31
CA ILE A 48 -0.12 2.99 6.31
C ILE A 48 0.49 2.22 7.48
N ALA A 49 1.42 1.31 7.17
CA ALA A 49 2.20 0.59 8.17
C ALA A 49 3.68 0.99 8.09
N GLU A 50 4.27 1.41 9.22
CA GLU A 50 5.71 1.61 9.33
C GLU A 50 6.43 0.28 9.52
N LEU A 51 7.41 0.01 8.66
CA LEU A 51 8.24 -1.19 8.72
C LEU A 51 9.64 -0.85 9.22
N GLY A 52 9.86 -1.06 10.52
CA GLY A 52 11.09 -0.69 11.23
C GLY A 52 11.24 0.82 11.40
N ARG A 53 12.02 1.26 12.40
CA ARG A 53 12.11 2.68 12.76
C ARG A 53 12.59 3.55 11.59
N ARG A 54 11.66 4.28 10.98
CA ARG A 54 11.89 5.19 9.85
C ARG A 54 12.62 4.58 8.65
N ARG A 55 12.44 3.28 8.39
CA ARG A 55 13.09 2.59 7.26
C ARG A 55 12.20 2.62 6.02
N SER A 56 10.96 2.19 6.17
CA SER A 56 10.01 2.04 5.06
C SER A 56 8.57 2.16 5.53
N LEU A 57 7.69 2.50 4.60
CA LEU A 57 6.24 2.41 4.78
C LEU A 57 5.68 1.38 3.81
N GLU A 58 4.67 0.66 4.27
CA GLU A 58 3.80 -0.17 3.45
C GLU A 58 2.44 0.53 3.35
N LEU A 59 2.01 0.81 2.13
CA LEU A 59 0.76 1.51 1.82
C LEU A 59 -0.20 0.49 1.24
N ARG A 60 -1.32 0.25 1.91
CA ARG A 60 -2.43 -0.54 1.35
C ARG A 60 -3.37 0.42 0.66
N THR A 61 -3.77 0.07 -0.55
CA THR A 61 -4.45 1.00 -1.44
C THR A 61 -5.54 0.33 -2.24
N THR A 62 -6.51 1.12 -2.70
CA THR A 62 -7.57 0.72 -3.62
C THR A 62 -7.66 1.70 -4.79
N ILE A 63 -8.02 1.21 -5.98
CA ILE A 63 -8.20 2.06 -7.17
C ILE A 63 -9.32 3.05 -6.87
N VAL A 64 -9.05 4.33 -7.17
CA VAL A 64 -10.05 5.39 -7.05
C VAL A 64 -11.26 5.00 -7.90
N LYS A 65 -12.41 4.82 -7.25
CA LYS A 65 -13.67 4.61 -7.96
C LYS A 65 -14.08 5.93 -8.63
N LYS A 66 -14.45 5.85 -9.91
CA LYS A 66 -15.05 6.98 -10.63
C LYS A 66 -16.43 7.32 -10.07
#